data_AF-A0A813FUG9-F1
#
_entry.id   AF-A0A813FUG9-F1
#
_cell.length_a   1.000
_cell.length_b   1.000
_cell.length_c   1.000
_cell.angle_alpha   90.00
_cell.angle_beta   90.00
_cell.angle_gamma   90.00
#
_symmetry.space_group_name_H-M   'P 1'
#
loop_
_entity.id
_entity.type
_entity.pdbx_description
1 polymer ?
#
loop_
_entity_poly.entity_id
_entity_poly.type
_entity_poly.pdbx_seq_one_letter_code
_entity_poly.pdbx_strand_id
1 'polypeptide(L)'
;MGGVPVTAAPRLQNGVVVPRPVRPGPQPTGAFSTFGGARSVVPAAPPRPTRPSPTSAAGTSRSAGSCGTATGGASRFVPCEAPGVRGVASSRGSGDPARKAEALPQAGAAAYPRSVMPGGVQPPEALQRSTSSAASGGVPQASGWEAQERAAWNQEAQQQELQAAQAKEVREQQAAETQAWELQQQQQQQQRDAMQQQQLMHQQQQRDAMQQAEQLAKEREARRLASQRETEAQAQEQEAAREQAARARREVRELEEARAREEAGREQVAKEQRAARERAASRMQQEQHAATAAAAATAVAQAAVTNQEDIQEESERFASREAEALRREREEAEQRRREAEAPAEAQREPDGVVSALQALWRLHHKSDPAGLCACLQTLRSYIGNLAKNPSDQKFQRINCENGHFLAKVANIQGATAVLEACGFVPDGSSLVVCSDFLKSKGPKLWDALSKVDVILDQVKRIS
;
A
#
# COMPACT_ATOMS: atom_id res chain seq x y z
N MET A 1 61.10 -30.96 -30.79
CA MET A 1 60.00 -30.59 -29.86
C MET A 1 60.52 -29.39 -29.05
N GLY A 2 60.55 -28.15 -29.53
CA GLY A 2 59.52 -27.40 -30.23
C GLY A 2 58.78 -26.52 -29.21
N GLY A 3 59.33 -25.34 -28.88
CA GLY A 3 58.71 -24.40 -27.93
C GLY A 3 59.46 -23.06 -27.91
N VAL A 4 58.97 -22.11 -28.69
CA VAL A 4 59.51 -20.76 -28.91
C VAL A 4 58.94 -19.80 -27.85
N PRO A 5 59.73 -18.88 -27.26
CA PRO A 5 59.20 -17.82 -26.40
C PRO A 5 58.73 -16.61 -27.24
N VAL A 6 57.49 -16.17 -27.02
CA VAL A 6 56.90 -15.01 -27.68
C VAL A 6 57.19 -13.72 -26.91
N THR A 7 57.55 -12.74 -27.72
CA THR A 7 58.07 -11.40 -27.46
C THR A 7 57.05 -10.45 -26.81
N ALA A 8 57.60 -9.53 -26.01
CA ALA A 8 56.94 -8.40 -25.39
C ALA A 8 56.30 -7.42 -26.39
N ALA A 9 55.23 -6.75 -25.95
CA ALA A 9 54.70 -5.53 -26.57
C ALA A 9 54.20 -4.53 -25.51
N PRO A 10 54.17 -3.22 -25.81
CA PRO A 10 54.32 -2.17 -24.81
C PRO A 10 53.02 -1.49 -24.34
N ARG A 11 53.20 -0.86 -23.19
CA ARG A 11 52.38 0.05 -22.39
C ARG A 11 51.82 1.23 -23.21
N LEU A 12 50.49 1.34 -23.29
CA LEU A 12 49.79 2.56 -23.73
C LEU A 12 49.23 3.31 -22.51
N GLN A 13 49.73 4.52 -22.31
CA GLN A 13 49.11 5.58 -21.50
C GLN A 13 48.08 6.32 -22.37
N ASN A 14 46.90 6.61 -21.80
CA ASN A 14 46.09 7.85 -21.98
C ASN A 14 44.60 7.55 -21.76
N GLY A 15 44.15 7.67 -20.51
CA GLY A 15 42.74 7.75 -20.15
C GLY A 15 42.34 9.20 -19.91
N VAL A 16 41.75 9.83 -20.93
CA VAL A 16 41.10 11.15 -20.83
C VAL A 16 39.80 10.98 -20.04
N VAL A 17 39.71 11.59 -18.87
CA VAL A 17 38.49 11.64 -18.04
C VAL A 17 37.56 12.71 -18.60
N VAL A 18 36.43 12.28 -19.16
CA VAL A 18 35.32 13.15 -19.58
C VAL A 18 34.50 13.53 -18.34
N PRO A 19 34.26 14.82 -18.04
CA PRO A 19 33.39 15.22 -16.93
C PRO A 19 31.90 15.01 -17.27
N ARG A 20 31.18 14.35 -16.35
CA ARG A 20 29.72 14.21 -16.38
C ARG A 20 29.01 15.55 -16.10
N PRO A 21 27.87 15.84 -16.74
CA PRO A 21 27.08 17.05 -16.44
C PRO A 21 26.37 16.95 -15.09
N VAL A 22 26.49 18.04 -14.33
CA VAL A 22 25.87 18.28 -13.02
C VAL A 22 24.38 18.55 -13.21
N ARG A 23 23.52 17.79 -12.51
CA ARG A 23 22.07 18.07 -12.40
C ARG A 23 21.85 19.29 -11.49
N PRO A 24 20.97 20.25 -11.85
CA PRO A 24 20.58 21.33 -10.96
C PRO A 24 19.63 20.82 -9.87
N GLY A 25 19.95 21.14 -8.61
CA GLY A 25 19.11 20.89 -7.44
C GLY A 25 17.94 21.86 -7.31
N PRO A 26 16.92 21.53 -6.49
CA PRO A 26 15.71 22.33 -6.34
C PRO A 26 15.96 23.57 -5.47
N GLN A 27 15.46 24.71 -5.93
CA GLN A 27 15.46 25.97 -5.17
C GLN A 27 14.42 25.94 -4.03
N PRO A 28 14.71 26.55 -2.88
CA PRO A 28 13.74 26.78 -1.81
C PRO A 28 12.95 28.07 -2.09
N THR A 29 11.64 27.97 -2.29
CA THR A 29 10.76 29.14 -2.28
C THR A 29 10.45 29.53 -0.84
N GLY A 30 10.78 30.77 -0.54
CA GLY A 30 10.70 31.39 0.77
C GLY A 30 9.28 31.68 1.26
N ALA A 31 9.26 31.95 2.56
CA ALA A 31 8.13 32.39 3.36
C ALA A 31 7.70 33.83 3.03
N PHE A 32 6.38 34.05 3.08
CA PHE A 32 5.70 35.29 3.48
C PHE A 32 4.38 34.81 4.14
N SER A 33 4.17 34.97 5.45
CA SER A 33 3.57 36.14 6.14
C SER A 33 2.35 36.70 5.38
N THR A 34 1.16 36.93 5.94
CA THR A 34 0.61 36.91 7.31
C THR A 34 -0.91 37.22 7.16
N PHE A 35 -1.65 37.12 8.28
CA PHE A 35 -2.85 37.90 8.65
C PHE A 35 -4.28 37.36 8.41
N GLY A 36 -4.98 37.21 9.55
CA GLY A 36 -6.42 37.46 9.75
C GLY A 36 -7.35 36.33 9.34
N GLY A 37 -8.31 35.85 10.12
CA GLY A 37 -8.90 36.35 11.34
C GLY A 37 -10.36 35.87 11.40
N ALA A 38 -10.74 35.30 12.54
CA ALA A 38 -12.09 35.30 13.12
C ALA A 38 -13.27 34.57 12.42
N ARG A 39 -13.83 33.64 13.22
CA ARG A 39 -15.24 33.51 13.66
C ARG A 39 -16.24 32.64 12.86
N SER A 40 -16.89 31.77 13.66
CA SER A 40 -18.32 31.37 13.60
C SER A 40 -18.72 30.45 12.43
N VAL A 41 -19.61 29.45 12.52
CA VAL A 41 -20.64 29.00 13.47
C VAL A 41 -20.76 27.47 13.26
N VAL A 42 -20.99 26.70 14.32
CA VAL A 42 -21.38 25.27 14.22
C VAL A 42 -22.90 25.18 14.12
N PRO A 43 -23.50 24.52 13.12
CA PRO A 43 -24.87 24.04 13.23
C PRO A 43 -24.95 22.52 13.36
N ALA A 44 -25.56 22.12 14.48
CA ALA A 44 -26.57 21.08 14.67
C ALA A 44 -26.47 19.75 13.87
N ALA A 45 -26.31 18.66 14.63
CA ALA A 45 -26.50 17.29 14.18
C ALA A 45 -28.00 16.90 14.12
N PRO A 46 -28.44 16.09 13.14
CA PRO A 46 -29.78 15.48 13.14
C PRO A 46 -29.84 14.13 13.90
N PRO A 47 -31.05 13.71 14.35
CA PRO A 47 -31.23 12.63 15.33
C PRO A 47 -31.15 11.21 14.76
N ARG A 48 -30.71 10.27 15.61
CA ARG A 48 -30.71 8.81 15.36
C ARG A 48 -32.13 8.21 15.48
N PRO A 49 -32.49 7.21 14.65
CA PRO A 49 -33.73 6.45 14.82
C PRO A 49 -33.64 5.43 15.96
N THR A 50 -34.78 5.30 16.65
CA THR A 50 -35.08 4.43 17.79
C THR A 50 -35.15 2.95 17.40
N ARG A 51 -34.63 2.11 18.31
CA ARG A 51 -34.64 0.65 18.28
C ARG A 51 -35.96 0.12 18.85
N PRO A 52 -36.62 -0.89 18.26
CA PRO A 52 -37.78 -1.54 18.88
C PRO A 52 -37.37 -2.62 19.87
N SER A 53 -38.14 -2.69 20.97
CA SER A 53 -38.09 -3.67 22.04
C SER A 53 -38.60 -5.04 21.60
N PRO A 54 -38.04 -6.17 22.07
CA PRO A 54 -38.65 -7.48 21.90
C PRO A 54 -39.60 -7.82 23.06
N THR A 55 -40.83 -8.18 22.70
CA THR A 55 -41.84 -8.79 23.56
C THR A 55 -41.51 -10.26 23.87
N SER A 56 -41.72 -10.59 25.14
CA SER A 56 -41.71 -11.92 25.75
C SER A 56 -42.81 -12.82 25.19
N ALA A 57 -42.46 -14.07 24.86
CA ALA A 57 -43.40 -15.19 24.84
C ALA A 57 -42.65 -16.52 25.10
N ALA A 58 -43.28 -17.34 25.94
CA ALA A 58 -42.79 -18.57 26.54
C ALA A 58 -42.67 -19.75 25.57
N GLY A 59 -41.93 -20.80 25.97
CA GLY A 59 -42.10 -22.13 25.38
C GLY A 59 -40.93 -23.11 25.49
N THR A 60 -40.73 -23.66 26.69
CA THR A 60 -40.43 -25.08 27.00
C THR A 60 -39.46 -25.89 26.10
N SER A 61 -38.33 -26.30 26.69
CA SER A 61 -37.96 -27.71 26.96
C SER A 61 -36.49 -28.06 26.68
N ARG A 62 -35.83 -28.61 27.72
CA ARG A 62 -34.80 -29.69 27.74
C ARG A 62 -33.50 -29.43 26.93
N SER A 63 -32.28 -29.74 27.36
CA SER A 63 -31.74 -30.62 28.42
C SER A 63 -30.22 -30.35 28.54
N ALA A 64 -29.64 -30.68 29.70
CA ALA A 64 -28.23 -30.99 29.96
C ALA A 64 -27.20 -29.88 29.65
N GLY A 65 -26.62 -29.23 30.67
CA GLY A 65 -25.36 -29.68 31.30
C GLY A 65 -24.22 -28.88 30.66
N SER A 66 -23.28 -28.23 31.32
CA SER A 66 -22.64 -28.44 32.61
C SER A 66 -21.78 -27.20 32.93
N CYS A 67 -21.54 -26.98 34.23
CA CYS A 67 -20.57 -26.10 34.92
C CYS A 67 -19.56 -25.29 34.07
N GLY A 68 -19.49 -23.96 34.25
CA GLY A 68 -18.63 -23.32 35.26
C GLY A 68 -17.50 -22.58 34.53
N THR A 69 -17.01 -21.39 34.85
CA THR A 69 -17.03 -20.56 36.05
C THR A 69 -16.80 -19.12 35.61
N ALA A 70 -17.51 -18.19 36.25
CA ALA A 70 -17.25 -16.77 36.19
C ALA A 70 -15.97 -16.38 36.94
N THR A 71 -15.29 -15.34 36.48
CA THR A 71 -14.61 -14.31 37.27
C THR A 71 -14.17 -13.20 36.30
N GLY A 72 -14.74 -12.00 36.44
CA GLY A 72 -14.01 -10.80 36.90
C GLY A 72 -13.33 -10.11 35.71
N GLY A 73 -13.72 -8.92 35.25
CA GLY A 73 -13.90 -7.72 36.05
C GLY A 73 -12.72 -6.78 35.75
N ALA A 74 -13.07 -5.52 35.40
CA ALA A 74 -12.27 -4.31 35.47
C ALA A 74 -11.49 -3.79 34.24
N SER A 75 -11.67 -2.47 34.09
CA SER A 75 -10.76 -1.44 33.58
C SER A 75 -10.51 -1.32 32.08
N ARG A 76 -11.35 -0.46 31.47
CA ARG A 76 -10.95 0.41 30.36
C ARG A 76 -9.87 1.38 30.86
N PHE A 77 -8.65 1.24 30.36
CA PHE A 77 -7.60 2.26 30.46
C PHE A 77 -7.57 3.08 29.18
N VAL A 78 -7.58 4.39 29.34
CA VAL A 78 -7.41 5.41 28.30
C VAL A 78 -5.90 5.58 28.04
N PRO A 79 -5.39 5.58 26.80
CA PRO A 79 -4.01 5.95 26.55
C PRO A 79 -3.87 7.48 26.43
N CYS A 80 -3.02 8.06 27.29
CA CYS A 80 -2.54 9.42 27.17
C CYS A 80 -1.56 9.57 26.01
N GLU A 81 -1.72 10.67 25.28
CA GLU A 81 -0.80 11.20 24.28
C GLU A 81 0.55 11.60 24.91
N ALA A 82 1.64 11.43 24.15
CA ALA A 82 2.90 12.12 24.39
C ALA A 82 3.52 12.56 23.05
N PRO A 83 4.20 13.73 23.01
CA PRO A 83 4.50 14.45 21.79
C PRO A 83 5.83 14.05 21.14
N GLY A 84 5.92 14.35 19.84
CA GLY A 84 7.07 14.10 19.00
C GLY A 84 8.30 14.94 19.33
N VAL A 85 9.47 14.36 19.05
CA VAL A 85 10.75 15.07 18.99
C VAL A 85 11.38 14.80 17.63
N ARG A 86 11.69 15.89 16.93
CA ARG A 86 12.36 15.92 15.63
C ARG A 86 13.80 15.45 15.77
N GLY A 87 14.27 14.74 14.75
CA GLY A 87 15.64 14.29 14.62
C GLY A 87 16.64 15.41 14.33
N VAL A 88 17.90 15.08 14.59
CA VAL A 88 19.07 15.72 14.00
C VAL A 88 20.02 14.60 13.59
N ALA A 89 20.41 14.61 12.32
CA ALA A 89 21.36 13.69 11.72
C ALA A 89 22.80 14.14 12.01
N SER A 90 23.71 13.20 12.24
CA SER A 90 25.16 13.40 12.07
C SER A 90 25.89 12.09 11.73
N SER A 91 26.17 11.96 10.43
CA SER A 91 27.39 11.51 9.76
C SER A 91 28.51 10.71 10.49
N ARG A 92 28.91 9.63 9.79
CA ARG A 92 30.29 9.19 9.37
C ARG A 92 31.23 8.48 10.36
N GLY A 93 31.88 7.44 9.82
CA GLY A 93 33.11 6.77 10.29
C GLY A 93 32.91 5.25 10.39
N SER A 94 33.12 4.43 9.35
CA SER A 94 34.43 4.01 8.80
C SER A 94 35.37 3.46 9.86
N GLY A 95 35.48 2.13 9.96
CA GLY A 95 36.45 1.48 10.84
C GLY A 95 36.37 -0.05 10.81
N ASP A 96 37.09 -0.65 9.87
CA ASP A 96 37.63 -2.01 9.93
C ASP A 96 38.25 -2.29 11.32
N PRO A 97 38.22 -3.53 11.82
CA PRO A 97 39.52 -4.22 11.82
C PRO A 97 39.44 -5.73 11.60
N ALA A 98 40.06 -6.18 10.51
CA ALA A 98 40.85 -7.39 10.53
C ALA A 98 42.13 -7.19 11.37
N ARG A 99 42.26 -7.86 12.52
CA ARG A 99 43.58 -8.22 13.09
C ARG A 99 43.50 -9.34 14.14
N LYS A 100 44.19 -10.43 13.78
CA LYS A 100 44.89 -11.45 14.58
C LYS A 100 44.95 -11.25 16.11
N ALA A 101 44.57 -12.29 16.84
CA ALA A 101 45.19 -12.72 18.10
C ALA A 101 45.05 -14.26 18.16
N GLU A 102 46.09 -15.01 17.79
CA GLU A 102 46.99 -15.69 18.73
C GLU A 102 46.24 -16.48 19.81
N ALA A 103 46.04 -17.75 19.52
CA ALA A 103 45.70 -18.80 20.47
C ALA A 103 46.97 -19.33 21.11
N LEU A 104 47.03 -19.36 22.45
CA LEU A 104 47.96 -20.15 23.27
C LEU A 104 47.35 -20.32 24.69
N PRO A 105 47.81 -21.28 25.51
CA PRO A 105 46.95 -22.37 25.96
C PRO A 105 46.61 -22.33 27.46
N GLN A 106 45.58 -23.10 27.81
CA GLN A 106 45.29 -23.51 29.18
C GLN A 106 46.48 -24.28 29.77
N ALA A 107 46.98 -23.82 30.91
CA ALA A 107 47.91 -24.58 31.73
C ALA A 107 47.65 -24.31 33.22
N GLY A 108 47.45 -25.39 33.97
CA GLY A 108 48.00 -25.53 35.31
C GLY A 108 47.17 -25.00 36.47
N ALA A 109 46.14 -25.75 36.88
CA ALA A 109 45.71 -25.78 38.27
C ALA A 109 46.81 -26.44 39.12
N ALA A 110 47.66 -25.63 39.75
CA ALA A 110 48.64 -26.09 40.73
C ALA A 110 48.11 -25.78 42.14
N ALA A 111 47.69 -26.86 42.81
CA ALA A 111 47.44 -26.91 44.24
C ALA A 111 48.76 -26.74 45.01
N TYR A 112 48.80 -25.83 45.97
CA TYR A 112 49.85 -25.68 47.00
C TYR A 112 49.29 -24.85 48.18
N PRO A 113 49.89 -24.90 49.38
CA PRO A 113 49.52 -25.91 50.36
C PRO A 113 49.13 -25.31 51.73
N ARG A 114 48.52 -26.16 52.53
CA ARG A 114 48.31 -26.00 53.98
C ARG A 114 49.70 -25.92 54.66
N SER A 115 50.05 -24.78 55.23
CA SER A 115 51.22 -24.62 56.13
C SER A 115 50.81 -23.83 57.36
N VAL A 116 50.71 -24.51 58.50
CA VAL A 116 51.76 -24.67 59.53
C VAL A 116 51.82 -23.41 60.42
N MET A 117 51.33 -23.60 61.65
CA MET A 117 51.55 -22.74 62.82
C MET A 117 53.04 -22.47 63.04
N PRO A 118 53.41 -21.31 63.57
CA PRO A 118 54.08 -21.32 64.88
C PRO A 118 53.50 -20.20 65.77
N GLY A 119 53.25 -20.44 67.04
CA GLY A 119 54.31 -20.58 68.03
C GLY A 119 54.12 -19.43 69.02
N GLY A 120 53.40 -19.70 70.11
CA GLY A 120 53.27 -18.78 71.23
C GLY A 120 54.63 -18.61 71.88
N VAL A 121 55.22 -17.43 71.68
CA VAL A 121 56.43 -16.99 72.38
C VAL A 121 55.96 -16.10 73.53
N GLN A 122 56.00 -16.65 74.74
CA GLN A 122 55.88 -15.89 75.98
C GLN A 122 57.10 -14.95 76.13
N PRO A 123 56.92 -13.69 76.52
CA PRO A 123 58.00 -12.90 77.08
C PRO A 123 58.24 -13.23 78.57
N PRO A 124 59.49 -13.05 79.06
CA PRO A 124 60.03 -13.74 80.22
C PRO A 124 59.70 -13.10 81.58
N GLU A 125 59.54 -13.96 82.59
CA GLU A 125 59.70 -13.67 84.02
C GLU A 125 61.06 -12.99 84.27
N ALA A 126 61.05 -11.68 84.52
CA ALA A 126 62.20 -10.96 85.03
C ALA A 126 62.15 -10.90 86.56
N LEU A 127 62.75 -11.92 87.18
CA LEU A 127 63.59 -11.85 88.38
C LEU A 127 63.38 -10.65 89.31
N GLN A 128 62.60 -10.88 90.37
CA GLN A 128 62.75 -10.16 91.63
C GLN A 128 64.17 -10.43 92.19
N ARG A 129 65.10 -9.51 91.98
CA ARG A 129 66.35 -9.44 92.78
C ARG A 129 66.08 -8.65 94.04
N SER A 130 65.87 -9.40 95.13
CA SER A 130 66.06 -8.95 96.49
C SER A 130 67.54 -8.62 96.70
N THR A 131 67.89 -7.35 96.83
CA THR A 131 69.14 -6.92 97.47
C THR A 131 68.79 -6.11 98.70
N SER A 132 68.67 -6.83 99.81
CA SER A 132 68.93 -6.34 101.15
C SER A 132 70.39 -5.88 101.29
N SER A 133 70.62 -4.96 102.21
CA SER A 133 71.82 -4.85 103.06
C SER A 133 72.74 -3.65 102.81
N ALA A 134 72.62 -2.70 103.74
CA ALA A 134 73.70 -2.08 104.49
C ALA A 134 74.81 -1.32 103.74
N ALA A 135 74.72 0.01 103.78
CA ALA A 135 75.87 0.87 103.99
C ALA A 135 75.42 2.21 104.61
N SER A 136 75.50 2.28 105.93
CA SER A 136 75.45 3.52 106.69
C SER A 136 76.76 4.27 106.46
N GLY A 137 76.77 5.21 105.51
CA GLY A 137 77.90 6.11 105.25
C GLY A 137 77.43 7.55 105.42
N GLY A 138 78.02 8.27 106.37
CA GLY A 138 77.65 9.62 106.75
C GLY A 138 77.57 10.58 105.56
N VAL A 139 76.43 11.25 105.44
CA VAL A 139 76.22 12.36 104.51
C VAL A 139 77.08 13.53 104.99
N PRO A 140 78.10 13.98 104.24
CA PRO A 140 78.78 15.22 104.56
C PRO A 140 77.77 16.37 104.50
N GLN A 141 77.84 17.26 105.47
CA GLN A 141 77.01 18.45 105.57
C GLN A 141 77.28 19.33 104.34
N ALA A 142 76.46 19.16 103.31
CA ALA A 142 76.51 19.94 102.09
C ALA A 142 76.33 21.41 102.46
N SER A 143 77.34 22.22 102.15
CA SER A 143 77.30 23.67 102.29
C SER A 143 76.12 24.22 101.47
N GLY A 144 75.40 25.22 102.00
CA GLY A 144 74.10 25.68 101.47
C GLY A 144 74.02 26.04 99.97
N TRP A 145 75.15 26.21 99.29
CA TRP A 145 75.21 26.41 97.83
C TRP A 145 74.99 25.11 97.03
N GLU A 146 75.44 23.94 97.52
CA GLU A 146 75.22 22.65 96.86
C GLU A 146 73.75 22.23 96.89
N ALA A 147 73.03 22.59 97.95
CA ALA A 147 71.59 22.38 98.05
C ALA A 147 70.82 23.25 97.04
N GLN A 148 71.27 24.48 96.82
CA GLN A 148 70.68 25.39 95.84
C GLN A 148 70.93 24.93 94.41
N GLU A 149 72.13 24.42 94.12
CA GLU A 149 72.48 23.86 92.81
C GLU A 149 71.66 22.59 92.52
N ARG A 150 71.52 21.68 93.49
CA ARG A 150 70.64 20.50 93.36
C ARG A 150 69.17 20.89 93.15
N ALA A 151 68.69 21.94 93.81
CA ALA A 151 67.33 22.44 93.59
C ALA A 151 67.15 23.00 92.17
N ALA A 152 68.15 23.71 91.64
CA ALA A 152 68.14 24.20 90.25
C ALA A 152 68.16 23.04 89.24
N TRP A 153 69.02 22.04 89.44
CA TRP A 153 69.06 20.82 88.62
C TRP A 153 67.74 20.04 88.66
N ASN A 154 67.11 19.93 89.83
CA ASN A 154 65.79 19.29 89.94
C ASN A 154 64.70 20.08 89.22
N GLN A 155 64.73 21.42 89.27
CA GLN A 155 63.78 22.27 88.57
C GLN A 155 63.97 22.19 87.06
N GLU A 156 65.22 22.15 86.58
CA GLU A 156 65.53 21.95 85.16
C GLU A 156 65.10 20.55 84.70
N ALA A 157 65.35 19.51 85.50
CA ALA A 157 64.89 18.15 85.22
C ALA A 157 63.35 18.09 85.11
N GLN A 158 62.61 18.74 86.01
CA GLN A 158 61.16 18.84 85.94
C GLN A 158 60.67 19.58 84.69
N GLN A 159 61.36 20.65 84.29
CA GLN A 159 61.05 21.36 83.04
C GLN A 159 61.31 20.48 81.82
N GLN A 160 62.41 19.73 81.81
CA GLN A 160 62.73 18.79 80.73
C GLN A 160 61.71 17.63 80.68
N GLU A 161 61.28 17.09 81.82
CA GLU A 161 60.23 16.08 81.88
C GLU A 161 58.89 16.61 81.35
N LEU A 162 58.51 17.85 81.71
CA LEU A 162 57.30 18.49 81.20
C LEU A 162 57.38 18.71 79.69
N GLN A 163 58.52 19.19 79.18
CA GLN A 163 58.74 19.37 77.74
C GLN A 163 58.73 18.03 77.00
N ALA A 164 59.33 16.98 77.59
CA ALA A 164 59.30 15.64 77.02
C ALA A 164 57.88 15.05 77.00
N ALA A 165 57.08 15.29 78.05
CA ALA A 165 55.68 14.89 78.11
C ALA A 165 54.84 15.62 77.04
N GLN A 166 55.02 16.94 76.90
CA GLN A 166 54.36 17.73 75.85
C GLN A 166 54.78 17.27 74.44
N ALA A 167 56.06 17.01 74.22
CA ALA A 167 56.56 16.50 72.95
C ALA A 167 56.00 15.11 72.62
N LYS A 168 55.82 14.26 73.65
CA LYS A 168 55.18 12.95 73.49
C LYS A 168 53.71 13.09 73.12
N GLU A 169 52.97 13.98 73.81
CA GLU A 169 51.56 14.25 73.51
C GLU A 169 51.37 14.77 72.08
N VAL A 170 52.21 15.72 71.65
CA VAL A 170 52.17 16.25 70.26
C VAL A 170 52.46 15.14 69.24
N ARG A 171 53.42 14.24 69.52
CA ARG A 171 53.70 13.10 68.62
C ARG A 171 52.53 12.12 68.57
N GLU A 172 51.88 11.85 69.69
CA GLU A 172 50.68 11.01 69.75
C GLU A 172 49.51 11.65 68.98
N GLN A 173 49.32 12.96 69.12
CA GLN A 173 48.33 13.72 68.34
C GLN A 173 48.63 13.67 66.84
N GLN A 174 49.87 13.92 66.43
CA GLN A 174 50.28 13.84 65.02
C GLN A 174 50.12 12.43 64.44
N ALA A 175 50.42 11.39 65.23
CA ALA A 175 50.19 10.01 64.82
C ALA A 175 48.69 9.71 64.66
N ALA A 176 47.85 10.18 65.58
CA ALA A 176 46.40 10.03 65.51
C ALA A 176 45.80 10.78 64.30
N GLU A 177 46.26 12.01 64.03
CA GLU A 177 45.86 12.79 62.85
C GLU A 177 46.24 12.07 61.55
N THR A 178 47.45 11.51 61.47
CA THR A 178 47.91 10.73 60.31
C THR A 178 47.04 9.49 60.10
N GLN A 179 46.74 8.75 61.17
CA GLN A 179 45.86 7.58 61.10
C GLN A 179 44.42 7.95 60.69
N ALA A 180 43.89 9.07 61.21
CA ALA A 180 42.56 9.56 60.83
C ALA A 180 42.51 9.94 59.34
N TRP A 181 43.56 10.60 58.84
CA TRP A 181 43.68 10.95 57.43
C TRP A 181 43.79 9.73 56.52
N GLU A 182 44.59 8.72 56.90
CA GLU A 182 44.71 7.45 56.17
C GLU A 182 43.37 6.69 56.12
N LEU A 183 42.63 6.65 57.24
CA LEU A 183 41.31 6.04 57.28
C LEU A 183 40.31 6.78 56.38
N GLN A 184 40.35 8.12 56.37
CA GLN A 184 39.50 8.92 55.49
C GLN A 184 39.83 8.67 54.02
N GLN A 185 41.11 8.60 53.66
CA GLN A 185 41.57 8.23 52.31
C GLN A 185 41.06 6.84 51.91
N GLN A 186 41.17 5.86 52.81
CA GLN A 186 40.68 4.50 52.58
C GLN A 186 39.16 4.48 52.34
N GLN A 187 38.39 5.22 53.13
CA GLN A 187 36.94 5.35 52.94
C GLN A 187 36.59 5.99 51.59
N GLN A 188 37.30 7.05 51.20
CA GLN A 188 37.10 7.66 49.88
C GLN A 188 37.44 6.70 48.74
N GLN A 189 38.50 5.88 48.89
CA GLN A 189 38.83 4.85 47.92
C GLN A 189 37.73 3.80 47.79
N GLN A 190 37.22 3.29 48.92
CA GLN A 190 36.11 2.34 48.94
C GLN A 190 34.84 2.91 48.27
N GLN A 191 34.54 4.19 48.49
CA GLN A 191 33.41 4.86 47.83
C GLN A 191 33.61 4.97 46.32
N ARG A 192 34.83 5.29 45.85
CA ARG A 192 35.15 5.32 44.42
C ARG A 192 35.04 3.95 43.78
N ASP A 193 35.57 2.92 44.43
CA ASP A 193 35.51 1.54 43.93
C ASP A 193 34.08 1.02 43.90
N ALA A 194 33.27 1.31 44.92
CA ALA A 194 31.85 0.97 44.95
C ALA A 194 31.07 1.66 43.81
N MET A 195 31.35 2.94 43.55
CA MET A 195 30.75 3.67 42.43
C MET A 195 31.16 3.08 41.07
N GLN A 196 32.44 2.72 40.90
CA GLN A 196 32.94 2.06 39.69
C GLN A 196 32.27 0.69 39.48
N GLN A 197 32.11 -0.10 40.54
CA GLN A 197 31.39 -1.38 40.47
C GLN A 197 29.93 -1.19 40.07
N GLN A 198 29.24 -0.19 40.62
CA GLN A 198 27.87 0.13 40.22
C GLN A 198 27.78 0.55 38.76
N GLN A 199 28.72 1.37 38.26
CA GLN A 199 28.77 1.75 36.85
C GLN A 199 29.01 0.55 35.94
N LEU A 200 29.90 -0.36 36.31
CA LEU A 200 30.18 -1.58 35.54
C LEU A 200 28.96 -2.51 35.52
N MET A 201 28.29 -2.70 36.66
CA MET A 201 27.04 -3.45 36.75
C MET A 201 25.95 -2.82 35.86
N HIS A 202 25.80 -1.50 35.88
CA HIS A 202 24.84 -0.81 35.03
C HIS A 202 25.18 -0.97 33.54
N GLN A 203 26.45 -0.85 33.17
CA GLN A 203 26.90 -1.06 31.79
C GLN A 203 26.64 -2.51 31.33
N GLN A 204 26.85 -3.50 32.20
CA GLN A 204 26.54 -4.89 31.91
C GLN A 204 25.04 -5.08 31.69
N GLN A 205 24.19 -4.55 32.57
CA GLN A 205 22.73 -4.59 32.41
C GLN A 205 22.28 -3.94 31.08
N GLN A 206 22.89 -2.83 30.68
CA GLN A 206 22.60 -2.19 29.39
C GLN A 206 22.99 -3.08 28.20
N ARG A 207 24.14 -3.76 28.27
CA ARG A 207 24.58 -4.70 27.21
C ARG A 207 23.64 -5.88 27.10
N ASP A 208 23.24 -6.46 28.23
CA ASP A 208 22.33 -7.61 28.25
C ASP A 208 20.94 -7.21 27.74
N ALA A 209 20.43 -6.02 28.14
CA ALA A 209 19.18 -5.48 27.63
C ALA A 209 19.23 -5.23 26.11
N MET A 210 20.35 -4.72 25.59
CA MET A 210 20.55 -4.51 24.15
C MET A 210 20.57 -5.83 23.38
N GLN A 211 21.24 -6.87 23.91
CA GLN A 211 21.24 -8.21 23.31
C GLN A 211 19.86 -8.85 23.31
N GLN A 212 19.09 -8.73 24.39
CA GLN A 212 17.71 -9.20 24.46
C GLN A 212 16.81 -8.45 23.47
N ALA A 213 16.96 -7.13 23.34
CA ALA A 213 16.23 -6.34 22.37
C ALA A 213 16.55 -6.75 20.92
N GLU A 214 17.81 -7.03 20.61
CA GLU A 214 18.23 -7.54 19.30
C GLU A 214 17.64 -8.92 18.99
N GLN A 215 17.62 -9.83 19.97
CA GLN A 215 17.01 -11.15 19.83
C GLN A 215 15.51 -11.05 19.55
N LEU A 216 14.79 -10.22 20.31
CA LEU A 216 13.36 -9.97 20.09
C LEU A 216 13.09 -9.31 18.73
N ALA A 217 13.97 -8.43 18.25
CA ALA A 217 13.86 -7.83 16.92
C ALA A 217 14.03 -8.89 15.82
N LYS A 218 15.03 -9.77 15.93
CA LYS A 218 15.24 -10.89 15.00
C LYS A 218 14.06 -11.86 15.00
N GLU A 219 13.50 -12.17 16.17
CA GLU A 219 12.31 -13.03 16.27
C GLU A 219 11.09 -12.38 15.61
N ARG A 220 10.86 -11.08 15.82
CA ARG A 220 9.77 -10.34 15.17
C ARG A 220 9.94 -10.31 13.65
N GLU A 221 11.15 -10.12 13.14
CA GLU A 221 11.43 -10.17 11.71
C GLU A 221 11.19 -11.57 11.14
N ALA A 222 11.64 -12.61 11.81
CA ALA A 222 11.37 -14.00 11.43
C ALA A 222 9.87 -14.31 11.38
N ARG A 223 9.09 -13.84 12.37
CA ARG A 223 7.62 -13.98 12.37
C ARG A 223 6.96 -13.21 11.23
N ARG A 224 7.45 -12.02 10.88
CA ARG A 224 6.95 -11.24 9.73
C ARG A 224 7.22 -11.95 8.41
N LEU A 225 8.42 -12.50 8.23
CA LEU A 225 8.78 -13.28 7.04
C LEU A 225 7.97 -14.57 6.94
N ALA A 226 7.73 -15.26 8.07
CA ALA A 226 6.88 -16.45 8.10
C ALA A 226 5.43 -16.12 7.71
N SER A 227 4.86 -15.05 8.29
CA SER A 227 3.51 -14.59 7.93
C SER A 227 3.41 -14.17 6.46
N GLN A 228 4.43 -13.51 5.91
CA GLN A 228 4.48 -13.17 4.48
C GLN A 228 4.46 -14.44 3.61
N ARG A 229 5.30 -15.44 3.92
CA ARG A 229 5.33 -16.73 3.20
C ARG A 229 4.00 -17.47 3.27
N GLU A 230 3.31 -17.43 4.41
CA GLU A 230 1.97 -18.02 4.56
C GLU A 230 0.96 -17.32 3.65
N THR A 231 0.97 -15.98 3.60
CA THR A 231 0.06 -15.22 2.72
C THR A 231 0.36 -15.43 1.24
N GLU A 232 1.63 -15.54 0.86
CA GLU A 232 2.05 -15.87 -0.51
C GLU A 232 1.65 -17.29 -0.90
N ALA A 233 1.83 -18.26 0.00
CA ALA A 233 1.41 -19.65 -0.22
C ALA A 233 -0.12 -19.75 -0.39
N GLN A 234 -0.90 -19.06 0.45
CA GLN A 234 -2.37 -18.99 0.30
C GLN A 234 -2.79 -18.32 -1.02
N ALA A 235 -2.09 -17.27 -1.45
CA ALA A 235 -2.36 -16.64 -2.74
C ALA A 235 -2.07 -17.57 -3.92
N GLN A 236 -0.95 -18.30 -3.88
CA GLN A 236 -0.59 -19.29 -4.88
C GLN A 236 -1.60 -20.45 -4.94
N GLU A 237 -2.06 -20.93 -3.77
CA GLU A 237 -3.10 -21.97 -3.70
C GLU A 237 -4.42 -21.49 -4.31
N GLN A 238 -4.85 -20.25 -4.00
CA GLN A 238 -6.05 -19.67 -4.61
C GLN A 238 -5.92 -19.47 -6.12
N GLU A 239 -4.74 -19.08 -6.61
CA GLU A 239 -4.48 -18.95 -8.04
C GLU A 239 -4.53 -20.32 -8.75
N ALA A 240 -3.87 -21.34 -8.18
CA ALA A 240 -3.92 -22.71 -8.68
C ALA A 240 -5.36 -23.27 -8.70
N ALA A 241 -6.16 -23.01 -7.66
CA ALA A 241 -7.56 -23.40 -7.60
C ALA A 241 -8.41 -22.69 -8.68
N ARG A 242 -8.16 -21.40 -8.94
CA ARG A 242 -8.82 -20.65 -10.03
C ARG A 242 -8.45 -21.21 -11.40
N GLU A 243 -7.18 -21.57 -11.60
CA GLU A 243 -6.74 -22.17 -12.85
C GLU A 243 -7.37 -23.55 -13.07
N GLN A 244 -7.41 -24.40 -12.05
CA GLN A 244 -8.10 -25.70 -12.10
C GLN A 244 -9.59 -25.53 -12.39
N ALA A 245 -10.27 -24.58 -11.75
CA ALA A 245 -11.67 -24.28 -12.03
C ALA A 245 -11.88 -23.76 -13.47
N ALA A 246 -10.96 -22.96 -14.00
CA ALA A 246 -11.00 -22.49 -15.37
C ALA A 246 -10.79 -23.63 -16.39
N ARG A 247 -9.88 -24.56 -16.11
CA ARG A 247 -9.67 -25.78 -16.91
C ARG A 247 -10.91 -26.66 -16.92
N ALA A 248 -11.51 -26.94 -15.75
CA ALA A 248 -12.75 -27.70 -15.64
C ALA A 248 -13.91 -27.04 -16.41
N ARG A 249 -14.03 -25.71 -16.40
CA ARG A 249 -15.04 -24.99 -17.19
C ARG A 249 -14.82 -25.13 -18.69
N ARG A 250 -13.57 -25.16 -19.16
CA ARG A 250 -13.25 -25.40 -20.58
C ARG A 250 -13.63 -26.81 -20.99
N GLU A 251 -13.30 -27.81 -20.18
CA GLU A 251 -13.67 -29.21 -20.43
C GLU A 251 -15.20 -29.40 -20.48
N VAL A 252 -15.94 -28.80 -19.54
CA VAL A 252 -17.42 -28.85 -19.57
C VAL A 252 -17.96 -28.22 -20.84
N ARG A 253 -17.44 -27.05 -21.24
CA ARG A 253 -17.85 -26.37 -22.48
C ARG A 253 -17.53 -27.21 -23.72
N GLU A 254 -16.36 -27.84 -23.78
CA GLU A 254 -16.00 -28.73 -24.90
C GLU A 254 -16.92 -29.96 -24.98
N LEU A 255 -17.31 -30.54 -23.84
CA LEU A 255 -18.27 -31.62 -23.78
C LEU A 255 -19.69 -31.18 -24.21
N GLU A 256 -20.12 -29.98 -23.83
CA GLU A 256 -21.39 -29.41 -24.28
C GLU A 256 -21.40 -29.13 -25.79
N GLU A 257 -20.32 -28.54 -26.32
CA GLU A 257 -20.16 -28.31 -27.76
C GLU A 257 -20.11 -29.64 -28.54
N ALA A 258 -19.48 -30.68 -27.99
CA ALA A 258 -19.47 -32.02 -28.59
C ALA A 258 -20.88 -32.65 -28.62
N ARG A 259 -21.64 -32.55 -27.52
CA ARG A 259 -23.04 -33.02 -27.46
C ARG A 259 -23.92 -32.28 -28.46
N ALA A 260 -23.78 -30.95 -28.54
CA ALA A 260 -24.52 -30.14 -29.50
C ALA A 260 -24.21 -30.53 -30.96
N ARG A 261 -22.95 -30.86 -31.27
CA ARG A 261 -22.58 -31.38 -32.61
C ARG A 261 -23.19 -32.74 -32.90
N GLU A 262 -23.22 -33.64 -31.91
CA GLU A 262 -23.85 -34.96 -32.07
C GLU A 262 -25.37 -34.82 -32.28
N GLU A 263 -26.05 -33.98 -31.51
CA GLU A 263 -27.47 -33.69 -31.66
C GLU A 263 -27.80 -33.06 -33.02
N ALA A 264 -27.01 -32.07 -33.45
CA ALA A 264 -27.15 -31.47 -34.78
C ALA A 264 -26.95 -32.50 -35.91
N GLY A 265 -25.98 -33.41 -35.75
CA GLY A 265 -25.77 -34.52 -36.68
C GLY A 265 -26.97 -35.47 -36.75
N ARG A 266 -27.55 -35.84 -35.59
CA ARG A 266 -28.76 -36.66 -35.53
C ARG A 266 -29.96 -35.96 -36.19
N GLU A 267 -30.10 -34.65 -35.99
CA GLU A 267 -31.17 -33.87 -36.61
C GLU A 267 -31.03 -33.81 -38.14
N GLN A 268 -29.80 -33.64 -38.65
CA GLN A 268 -29.54 -33.67 -40.10
C GLN A 268 -29.90 -35.02 -40.72
N VAL A 269 -29.49 -36.12 -40.10
CA VAL A 269 -29.85 -37.47 -40.56
C VAL A 269 -31.38 -37.67 -40.53
N ALA A 270 -32.05 -37.20 -39.48
CA ALA A 270 -33.51 -37.27 -39.40
C ALA A 270 -34.21 -36.43 -40.48
N LYS A 271 -33.71 -35.22 -40.77
CA LYS A 271 -34.19 -34.35 -41.85
C LYS A 271 -34.01 -35.00 -43.22
N GLU A 272 -32.84 -35.61 -43.47
CA GLU A 272 -32.56 -36.31 -44.72
C GLU A 272 -33.47 -37.54 -44.89
N GLN A 273 -33.68 -38.33 -43.83
CA GLN A 273 -34.63 -39.45 -43.87
C GLN A 273 -36.07 -39.00 -44.15
N ARG A 274 -36.51 -37.87 -43.57
CA ARG A 274 -37.83 -37.29 -43.88
C ARG A 274 -37.92 -36.87 -45.34
N ALA A 275 -36.92 -36.14 -45.83
CA ALA A 275 -36.86 -35.73 -47.24
C ALA A 275 -36.82 -36.94 -48.19
N ALA A 276 -36.11 -38.02 -47.84
CA ALA A 276 -36.08 -39.25 -48.61
C ALA A 276 -37.45 -39.94 -48.65
N ARG A 277 -38.15 -40.02 -47.50
CA ARG A 277 -39.53 -40.55 -47.44
C ARG A 277 -40.51 -39.72 -48.25
N GLU A 278 -40.40 -38.41 -48.18
CA GLU A 278 -41.24 -37.49 -48.96
C GLU A 278 -41.00 -37.66 -50.46
N ARG A 279 -39.73 -37.70 -50.90
CA ARG A 279 -39.38 -38.00 -52.30
C ARG A 279 -39.92 -39.35 -52.76
N ALA A 280 -39.86 -40.38 -51.91
CA ALA A 280 -40.42 -41.70 -52.23
C ALA A 280 -41.95 -41.65 -52.33
N ALA A 281 -42.64 -40.93 -51.44
CA ALA A 281 -44.08 -40.72 -51.50
C ALA A 281 -44.49 -39.93 -52.76
N SER A 282 -43.78 -38.85 -53.09
CA SER A 282 -44.02 -38.08 -54.32
C SER A 282 -43.82 -38.93 -55.57
N ARG A 283 -42.80 -39.81 -55.61
CA ARG A 283 -42.63 -40.76 -56.71
C ARG A 283 -43.81 -41.72 -56.83
N MET A 284 -44.29 -42.27 -55.72
CA MET A 284 -45.46 -43.15 -55.71
C MET A 284 -46.73 -42.43 -56.20
N GLN A 285 -46.92 -41.17 -55.79
CA GLN A 285 -48.03 -40.34 -56.30
C GLN A 285 -47.87 -40.03 -57.78
N GLN A 286 -46.67 -39.69 -58.25
CA GLN A 286 -46.39 -39.48 -59.67
C GLN A 286 -46.63 -40.74 -60.49
N GLU A 287 -46.26 -41.92 -60.00
CA GLU A 287 -46.55 -43.20 -60.66
C GLU A 287 -48.06 -43.48 -60.70
N GLN A 288 -48.80 -43.23 -59.62
CA GLN A 288 -50.27 -43.33 -59.61
C GLN A 288 -50.92 -42.33 -60.57
N HIS A 289 -50.44 -41.08 -60.59
CA HIS A 289 -50.89 -40.05 -61.51
C HIS A 289 -50.53 -40.38 -62.96
N ALA A 290 -49.35 -40.92 -63.23
CA ALA A 290 -48.95 -41.35 -64.56
C ALA A 290 -49.77 -42.57 -65.02
N ALA A 291 -50.08 -43.52 -64.13
CA ALA A 291 -50.94 -44.66 -64.44
C ALA A 291 -52.38 -44.23 -64.72
N THR A 292 -52.95 -43.34 -63.89
CA THR A 292 -54.30 -42.78 -64.10
C THR A 292 -54.33 -41.86 -65.32
N ALA A 293 -53.29 -41.07 -65.58
CA ALA A 293 -53.16 -40.23 -66.76
C ALA A 293 -52.93 -41.07 -68.03
N ALA A 294 -52.22 -42.20 -67.97
CA ALA A 294 -52.12 -43.11 -69.11
C ALA A 294 -53.48 -43.77 -69.41
N ALA A 295 -54.24 -44.16 -68.38
CA ALA A 295 -55.62 -44.63 -68.55
C ALA A 295 -56.55 -43.53 -69.10
N ALA A 296 -56.44 -42.30 -68.58
CA ALA A 296 -57.19 -41.14 -69.06
C ALA A 296 -56.76 -40.70 -70.45
N ALA A 297 -55.47 -40.76 -70.81
CA ALA A 297 -54.96 -40.47 -72.15
C ALA A 297 -55.43 -41.53 -73.15
N THR A 298 -55.62 -42.78 -72.72
CA THR A 298 -56.26 -43.81 -73.54
C THR A 298 -57.75 -43.48 -73.76
N ALA A 299 -58.45 -42.95 -72.75
CA ALA A 299 -59.84 -42.48 -72.87
C ALA A 299 -59.97 -41.15 -73.65
N VAL A 300 -59.01 -40.24 -73.52
CA VAL A 300 -58.94 -38.96 -74.23
C VAL A 300 -58.49 -39.17 -75.67
N ALA A 301 -57.62 -40.12 -75.99
CA ALA A 301 -57.33 -40.51 -77.37
C ALA A 301 -58.57 -41.10 -78.07
N GLN A 302 -59.47 -41.74 -77.31
CA GLN A 302 -60.79 -42.16 -77.81
C GLN A 302 -61.78 -40.99 -77.96
N ALA A 303 -61.62 -39.90 -77.19
CA ALA A 303 -62.46 -38.69 -77.26
C ALA A 303 -61.90 -37.58 -78.19
N ALA A 304 -60.59 -37.60 -78.49
CA ALA A 304 -59.88 -36.61 -79.30
C ALA A 304 -60.06 -36.84 -80.82
N VAL A 305 -60.66 -37.96 -81.21
CA VAL A 305 -61.16 -38.16 -82.59
C VAL A 305 -62.41 -37.29 -82.85
N THR A 306 -63.01 -36.66 -81.84
CA THR A 306 -64.25 -35.89 -82.01
C THR A 306 -64.20 -34.37 -81.83
N ASN A 307 -63.17 -33.75 -81.25
CA ASN A 307 -63.20 -32.28 -81.01
C ASN A 307 -61.80 -31.65 -81.12
N GLN A 308 -61.35 -31.41 -82.34
CA GLN A 308 -60.03 -30.82 -82.64
C GLN A 308 -60.08 -29.33 -83.04
N GLU A 309 -61.27 -28.71 -83.10
CA GLU A 309 -61.44 -27.33 -83.60
C GLU A 309 -61.72 -26.28 -82.51
N ASP A 310 -62.23 -26.64 -81.32
CA ASP A 310 -62.56 -25.66 -80.26
C ASP A 310 -61.35 -25.21 -79.40
N ILE A 311 -60.25 -25.98 -79.40
CA ILE A 311 -59.11 -25.76 -78.49
C ILE A 311 -58.15 -24.66 -78.99
N GLN A 312 -58.15 -24.38 -80.30
CA GLN A 312 -57.27 -23.35 -80.87
C GLN A 312 -57.77 -21.93 -80.55
N GLU A 313 -59.09 -21.69 -80.50
CA GLU A 313 -59.66 -20.36 -80.23
C GLU A 313 -59.58 -19.91 -78.76
N GLU A 314 -59.59 -20.83 -77.78
CA GLU A 314 -59.45 -20.47 -76.37
C GLU A 314 -58.01 -20.14 -75.96
N SER A 315 -57.02 -20.75 -76.61
CA SER A 315 -55.60 -20.53 -76.30
C SER A 315 -55.12 -19.10 -76.63
N GLU A 316 -55.68 -18.49 -77.68
CA GLU A 316 -55.37 -17.11 -78.06
C GLU A 316 -56.06 -16.09 -77.15
N ARG A 317 -57.25 -16.42 -76.62
CA ARG A 317 -57.98 -15.58 -75.65
C ARG A 317 -57.33 -15.58 -74.27
N PHE A 318 -56.68 -16.67 -73.88
CA PHE A 318 -55.96 -16.76 -72.61
C PHE A 318 -54.62 -16.00 -72.66
N ALA A 319 -53.88 -16.10 -73.77
CA ALA A 319 -52.63 -15.37 -73.98
C ALA A 319 -52.82 -13.83 -73.98
N SER A 320 -53.94 -13.32 -74.48
CA SER A 320 -54.27 -11.89 -74.42
C SER A 320 -54.60 -11.38 -73.00
N ARG A 321 -55.19 -12.23 -72.13
CA ARG A 321 -55.54 -11.85 -70.74
C ARG A 321 -54.32 -11.84 -69.82
N GLU A 322 -53.36 -12.74 -70.06
CA GLU A 322 -52.14 -12.87 -69.26
C GLU A 322 -51.13 -11.73 -69.55
N ALA A 323 -51.04 -11.28 -70.81
CA ALA A 323 -50.19 -10.16 -71.20
C ALA A 323 -50.67 -8.79 -70.64
N GLU A 324 -51.96 -8.63 -70.39
CA GLU A 324 -52.54 -7.40 -69.84
C GLU A 324 -52.41 -7.34 -68.30
N ALA A 325 -52.44 -8.49 -67.61
CA ALA A 325 -52.23 -8.59 -66.17
C ALA A 325 -50.77 -8.27 -65.76
N LEU A 326 -49.79 -8.74 -66.53
CA LEU A 326 -48.35 -8.48 -66.32
C LEU A 326 -47.96 -7.01 -66.54
N ARG A 327 -48.76 -6.23 -67.30
CA ARG A 327 -48.56 -4.77 -67.45
C ARG A 327 -49.02 -3.99 -66.22
N ARG A 328 -50.18 -4.35 -65.63
CA ARG A 328 -50.68 -3.71 -64.41
C ARG A 328 -49.79 -3.96 -63.18
N GLU A 329 -49.21 -5.15 -63.08
CA GLU A 329 -48.32 -5.51 -61.95
C GLU A 329 -46.97 -4.78 -62.00
N ARG A 330 -46.42 -4.53 -63.21
CA ARG A 330 -45.22 -3.71 -63.39
C ARG A 330 -45.45 -2.24 -63.06
N GLU A 331 -46.64 -1.70 -63.35
CA GLU A 331 -46.99 -0.31 -63.07
C GLU A 331 -47.25 -0.06 -61.56
N GLU A 332 -47.90 -1.00 -60.84
CA GLU A 332 -48.10 -0.89 -59.39
C GLU A 332 -46.79 -1.00 -58.58
N ALA A 333 -45.84 -1.82 -59.04
CA ALA A 333 -44.52 -1.94 -58.41
C ALA A 333 -43.66 -0.68 -58.57
N GLU A 334 -43.81 0.04 -59.70
CA GLU A 334 -43.11 1.30 -59.96
C GLU A 334 -43.74 2.47 -59.19
N GLN A 335 -45.06 2.43 -58.97
CA GLN A 335 -45.78 3.42 -58.17
C GLN A 335 -45.47 3.32 -56.66
N ARG A 336 -45.31 2.10 -56.11
CA ARG A 336 -44.79 1.89 -54.74
C ARG A 336 -43.34 2.36 -54.56
N ARG A 337 -42.55 2.35 -55.63
CA ARG A 337 -41.17 2.86 -55.61
C ARG A 337 -41.12 4.38 -55.62
N ARG A 338 -42.05 5.04 -56.33
CA ARG A 338 -42.21 6.51 -56.33
C ARG A 338 -42.84 7.07 -55.05
N GLU A 339 -43.72 6.33 -54.38
CA GLU A 339 -44.30 6.75 -53.09
C GLU A 339 -43.35 6.53 -51.89
N ALA A 340 -42.37 5.63 -52.00
CA ALA A 340 -41.28 5.47 -51.04
C ALA A 340 -40.11 6.46 -51.22
N GLU A 341 -40.13 7.26 -52.29
CA GLU A 341 -39.11 8.23 -52.66
C GLU A 341 -39.69 9.66 -52.67
N ALA A 342 -40.28 10.06 -51.54
CA ALA A 342 -40.61 11.45 -51.24
C ALA A 342 -39.62 12.00 -50.18
N PRO A 343 -39.13 13.24 -50.33
CA PRO A 343 -37.98 13.73 -49.58
C PRO A 343 -38.38 14.12 -48.15
N ALA A 344 -37.93 13.33 -47.18
CA ALA A 344 -37.85 13.76 -45.79
C ALA A 344 -36.65 14.71 -45.59
N GLU A 345 -36.59 15.82 -46.34
CA GLU A 345 -35.77 16.97 -45.96
C GLU A 345 -36.48 17.73 -44.84
N ALA A 346 -36.55 17.10 -43.67
CA ALA A 346 -36.69 17.84 -42.43
C ALA A 346 -35.41 18.66 -42.28
N GLN A 347 -35.56 19.98 -42.39
CA GLN A 347 -34.53 20.98 -42.12
C GLN A 347 -33.73 20.57 -40.88
N ARG A 348 -32.56 19.96 -41.08
CA ARG A 348 -31.60 19.72 -40.02
C ARG A 348 -31.08 21.09 -39.63
N GLU A 349 -31.70 21.70 -38.63
CA GLU A 349 -31.06 22.80 -37.91
C GLU A 349 -29.63 22.36 -37.62
N PRO A 350 -28.61 23.13 -38.05
CA PRO A 350 -27.22 22.75 -37.87
C PRO A 350 -27.03 22.50 -36.38
N ASP A 351 -26.69 21.26 -36.03
CA ASP A 351 -26.57 20.86 -34.64
C ASP A 351 -25.56 21.79 -33.95
N GLY A 352 -26.07 22.63 -33.04
CA GLY A 352 -25.30 23.70 -32.42
C GLY A 352 -24.03 23.18 -31.76
N VAL A 353 -24.06 21.94 -31.27
CA VAL A 353 -22.90 21.27 -30.68
C VAL A 353 -21.80 21.01 -31.71
N VAL A 354 -22.15 20.56 -32.92
CA VAL A 354 -21.19 20.32 -34.00
C VAL A 354 -20.56 21.64 -34.45
N SER A 355 -21.36 22.69 -34.59
CA SER A 355 -20.88 24.01 -34.98
C SER A 355 -19.90 24.58 -33.94
N ALA A 356 -20.24 24.49 -32.65
CA ALA A 356 -19.39 24.93 -31.54
C ALA A 356 -18.08 24.12 -31.46
N LEU A 357 -18.14 22.79 -31.61
CA LEU A 357 -16.96 21.93 -31.61
C LEU A 357 -16.05 22.20 -32.81
N GLN A 358 -16.61 22.44 -34.00
CA GLN A 358 -15.83 22.80 -35.19
C GLN A 358 -15.15 24.16 -35.03
N ALA A 359 -15.83 25.15 -34.44
CA ALA A 359 -15.23 26.45 -34.14
C ALA A 359 -14.07 26.30 -33.16
N LEU A 360 -14.27 25.56 -32.06
CA LEU A 360 -13.24 25.25 -31.07
C LEU A 360 -12.02 24.56 -31.70
N TRP A 361 -12.27 23.54 -32.52
CA TRP A 361 -11.22 22.79 -33.21
C TRP A 361 -10.42 23.67 -34.17
N ARG A 362 -11.09 24.47 -35.02
CA ARG A 362 -10.44 25.37 -35.99
C ARG A 362 -9.49 26.36 -35.32
N LEU A 363 -9.86 26.87 -34.14
CA LEU A 363 -9.07 27.86 -33.41
C LEU A 363 -7.81 27.27 -32.76
N HIS A 364 -7.92 26.08 -32.13
CA HIS A 364 -6.85 25.59 -31.23
C HIS A 364 -6.06 24.40 -31.74
N HIS A 365 -6.52 23.67 -32.77
CA HIS A 365 -5.83 22.44 -33.23
C HIS A 365 -4.41 22.67 -33.76
N LYS A 366 -4.09 23.87 -34.28
CA LYS A 366 -2.74 24.21 -34.77
C LYS A 366 -1.85 24.85 -33.71
N SER A 367 -2.45 25.57 -32.77
CA SER A 367 -1.72 26.40 -31.80
C SER A 367 -1.34 25.60 -30.55
N ASP A 368 -2.29 24.85 -29.97
CA ASP A 368 -2.08 24.05 -28.77
C ASP A 368 -2.96 22.79 -28.77
N PRO A 369 -2.53 21.72 -29.46
CA PRO A 369 -3.28 20.47 -29.51
C PRO A 369 -3.35 19.76 -28.15
N ALA A 370 -2.35 19.94 -27.28
CA ALA A 370 -2.31 19.34 -25.95
C ALA A 370 -3.34 19.98 -25.01
N GLY A 371 -3.41 21.32 -24.99
CA GLY A 371 -4.44 22.08 -24.27
C GLY A 371 -5.84 21.75 -24.77
N LEU A 372 -6.02 21.68 -26.10
CA LEU A 372 -7.31 21.28 -26.70
C LEU A 372 -7.73 19.86 -26.27
N CYS A 373 -6.81 18.90 -26.25
CA CYS A 373 -7.08 17.54 -25.78
C CYS A 373 -7.51 17.53 -24.30
N ALA A 374 -6.82 18.26 -23.43
CA ALA A 374 -7.16 18.36 -22.01
C ALA A 374 -8.53 19.04 -21.78
N CYS A 375 -8.87 20.05 -22.58
CA CYS A 375 -10.18 20.69 -22.55
C CYS A 375 -11.29 19.74 -22.99
N LEU A 376 -11.13 19.07 -24.14
CA LEU A 376 -12.10 18.10 -24.65
C LEU A 376 -12.32 16.94 -23.68
N GLN A 377 -11.27 16.45 -23.01
CA GLN A 377 -11.40 15.44 -21.95
C GLN A 377 -12.25 15.95 -20.78
N THR A 378 -12.08 17.21 -20.39
CA THR A 378 -12.83 17.82 -19.29
C THR A 378 -14.30 18.02 -19.68
N LEU A 379 -14.56 18.49 -20.90
CA LEU A 379 -15.91 18.59 -21.48
C LEU A 379 -16.59 17.22 -21.54
N ARG A 380 -15.88 16.19 -22.00
CA ARG A 380 -16.35 14.78 -22.02
C ARG A 380 -16.78 14.32 -20.64
N SER A 381 -16.00 14.61 -19.60
CA SER A 381 -16.35 14.25 -18.22
C SER A 381 -17.61 14.96 -17.74
N TYR A 382 -17.77 16.26 -18.00
CA TYR A 382 -18.97 17.00 -17.59
C TYR A 382 -20.22 16.50 -18.31
N ILE A 383 -20.18 16.39 -19.65
CA ILE A 383 -21.31 15.91 -20.46
C ILE A 383 -21.62 14.45 -20.13
N GLY A 384 -20.59 13.60 -19.98
CA GLY A 384 -20.76 12.18 -19.68
C GLY A 384 -21.32 11.90 -18.28
N ASN A 385 -20.93 12.70 -17.27
CA ASN A 385 -21.52 12.59 -15.94
C ASN A 385 -22.99 12.99 -15.93
N LEU A 386 -23.34 14.07 -16.66
CA LEU A 386 -24.72 14.53 -16.82
C LEU A 386 -25.57 13.52 -17.59
N ALA A 387 -25.06 12.95 -18.69
CA ALA A 387 -25.77 11.98 -19.51
C ALA A 387 -26.05 10.66 -18.78
N LYS A 388 -25.13 10.22 -17.92
CA LYS A 388 -25.28 9.01 -17.09
C LYS A 388 -26.24 9.20 -15.93
N ASN A 389 -26.21 10.38 -15.29
CA ASN A 389 -26.96 10.66 -14.07
C ASN A 389 -27.69 12.02 -14.17
N PRO A 390 -28.73 12.14 -15.02
CA PRO A 390 -29.41 13.42 -15.23
C PRO A 390 -30.18 13.90 -13.99
N SER A 391 -30.56 12.99 -13.08
CA SER A 391 -31.32 13.33 -11.87
C SER A 391 -30.49 13.92 -10.73
N ASP A 392 -29.16 13.84 -10.81
CA ASP A 392 -28.28 14.29 -9.73
C ASP A 392 -27.91 15.78 -9.91
N GLN A 393 -28.40 16.63 -9.00
CA GLN A 393 -28.19 18.08 -9.05
C GLN A 393 -26.70 18.47 -9.05
N LYS A 394 -25.81 17.62 -8.51
CA LYS A 394 -24.36 17.91 -8.49
C LYS A 394 -23.75 17.94 -9.89
N PHE A 395 -24.35 17.24 -10.86
CA PHE A 395 -23.89 17.21 -12.25
C PHE A 395 -24.62 18.23 -13.13
N GLN A 396 -25.74 18.77 -12.66
CA GLN A 396 -26.49 19.83 -13.35
C GLN A 396 -25.83 21.20 -13.17
N ARG A 397 -24.95 21.37 -12.18
CA ARG A 397 -24.25 22.61 -11.88
C ARG A 397 -22.73 22.44 -11.95
N ILE A 398 -22.07 23.25 -12.76
CA ILE A 398 -20.61 23.33 -12.85
C ILE A 398 -20.16 24.66 -12.24
N ASN A 399 -19.26 24.61 -11.25
CA ASN A 399 -18.67 25.82 -10.68
C ASN A 399 -17.53 26.33 -11.58
N CYS A 400 -17.68 27.53 -12.15
CA CYS A 400 -16.68 28.13 -13.02
C CYS A 400 -15.43 28.61 -12.27
N GLU A 401 -15.51 28.80 -10.95
CA GLU A 401 -14.36 29.17 -10.09
C GLU A 401 -13.48 27.97 -9.73
N ASN A 402 -13.88 26.74 -10.08
CA ASN A 402 -13.07 25.56 -9.82
C ASN A 402 -11.77 25.66 -10.63
N GLY A 403 -10.61 25.52 -9.96
CA GLY A 403 -9.30 25.59 -10.60
C GLY A 403 -9.14 24.64 -11.79
N HIS A 404 -9.79 23.46 -11.77
CA HIS A 404 -9.79 22.55 -12.91
C HIS A 404 -10.56 23.08 -14.13
N PHE A 405 -11.67 23.78 -13.90
CA PHE A 405 -12.46 24.41 -14.96
C PHE A 405 -11.70 25.61 -15.53
N LEU A 406 -11.15 26.47 -14.67
CA LEU A 406 -10.38 27.64 -15.10
C LEU A 406 -9.15 27.25 -15.92
N ALA A 407 -8.36 26.30 -15.42
CA ALA A 407 -7.12 25.90 -16.07
C ALA A 407 -7.32 25.26 -17.44
N LYS A 408 -8.38 24.44 -17.61
CA LYS A 408 -8.58 23.62 -18.82
C LYS A 408 -9.64 24.14 -19.77
N VAL A 409 -10.70 24.78 -19.27
CA VAL A 409 -11.87 25.17 -20.07
C VAL A 409 -11.92 26.68 -20.25
N ALA A 410 -11.74 27.48 -19.19
CA ALA A 410 -11.84 28.94 -19.28
C ALA A 410 -10.71 29.58 -20.11
N ASN A 411 -9.53 28.98 -20.10
CA ASN A 411 -8.40 29.44 -20.91
C ASN A 411 -8.60 29.24 -22.42
N ILE A 412 -9.52 28.36 -22.84
CA ILE A 412 -9.73 28.03 -24.25
C ILE A 412 -10.96 28.75 -24.79
N GLN A 413 -10.74 29.74 -25.64
CA GLN A 413 -11.83 30.49 -26.28
C GLN A 413 -12.73 29.55 -27.10
N GLY A 414 -14.04 29.63 -26.86
CA GLY A 414 -15.06 28.80 -27.52
C GLY A 414 -15.44 27.52 -26.77
N ALA A 415 -14.74 27.13 -25.70
CA ALA A 415 -15.07 25.92 -24.95
C ALA A 415 -16.40 26.04 -24.18
N THR A 416 -16.71 27.25 -23.70
CA THR A 416 -18.00 27.56 -23.04
C THR A 416 -19.18 27.44 -24.01
N ALA A 417 -19.01 27.81 -25.28
CA ALA A 417 -20.06 27.69 -26.30
C ALA A 417 -20.48 26.23 -26.55
N VAL A 418 -19.57 25.27 -26.36
CA VAL A 418 -19.89 23.83 -26.43
C VAL A 418 -20.80 23.43 -25.26
N LEU A 419 -20.52 23.91 -24.05
CA LEU A 419 -21.38 23.66 -22.89
C LEU A 419 -22.76 24.33 -23.06
N GLU A 420 -22.80 25.55 -23.59
CA GLU A 420 -24.05 26.25 -23.90
C GLU A 420 -24.88 25.48 -24.94
N ALA A 421 -24.25 24.95 -26.00
CA ALA A 421 -24.92 24.09 -26.98
C ALA A 421 -25.44 22.76 -26.37
N CYS A 422 -24.79 22.26 -25.31
CA CYS A 422 -25.27 21.12 -24.53
C CYS A 422 -26.35 21.47 -23.50
N GLY A 423 -26.81 22.73 -23.44
CA GLY A 423 -27.91 23.18 -22.58
C GLY A 423 -27.49 23.76 -21.23
N PHE A 424 -26.20 24.03 -21.01
CA PHE A 424 -25.74 24.78 -19.84
C PHE A 424 -25.98 26.28 -20.01
N VAL A 425 -26.60 26.92 -19.04
CA VAL A 425 -26.85 28.36 -19.03
C VAL A 425 -25.99 29.01 -17.94
N PRO A 426 -25.32 30.15 -18.22
CA PRO A 426 -24.57 30.88 -17.20
C PRO A 426 -25.50 31.47 -16.13
N ASP A 427 -25.24 31.13 -14.88
CA ASP A 427 -25.89 31.60 -13.66
C ASP A 427 -24.81 32.17 -12.71
N GLY A 428 -24.40 33.41 -12.98
CA GLY A 428 -23.33 34.08 -12.23
C GLY A 428 -21.97 33.39 -12.41
N SER A 429 -21.45 32.81 -11.33
CA SER A 429 -20.17 32.06 -11.32
C SER A 429 -20.33 30.56 -11.56
N SER A 430 -21.51 30.09 -11.94
CA SER A 430 -21.79 28.69 -12.23
C SER A 430 -22.51 28.52 -13.57
N LEU A 431 -22.33 27.37 -14.21
CA LEU A 431 -23.14 26.94 -15.36
C LEU A 431 -24.17 25.92 -14.89
N VAL A 432 -25.46 26.15 -15.17
CA VAL A 432 -26.57 25.31 -14.71
C VAL A 432 -27.40 24.82 -15.89
N VAL A 433 -27.81 23.55 -15.87
CA VAL A 433 -28.72 22.98 -16.88
C VAL A 433 -30.16 23.04 -16.38
N CYS A 434 -31.05 23.63 -17.17
CA CYS A 434 -32.48 23.66 -16.85
C CYS A 434 -33.09 22.24 -16.88
N SER A 435 -33.95 21.92 -15.91
CA SER A 435 -34.61 20.60 -15.83
C SER A 435 -35.42 20.26 -17.08
N ASP A 436 -35.99 21.27 -17.75
CA ASP A 436 -36.78 21.10 -18.97
C ASP A 436 -35.93 20.65 -20.17
N PHE A 437 -34.64 21.05 -20.19
CA PHE A 437 -33.69 20.57 -21.20
C PHE A 437 -33.40 19.08 -21.01
N LEU A 438 -33.21 18.63 -19.77
CA LEU A 438 -32.92 17.23 -19.46
C LEU A 438 -34.09 16.30 -19.83
N LYS A 439 -35.33 16.75 -19.62
CA LYS A 439 -36.54 15.99 -19.98
C LYS A 439 -36.72 15.84 -21.49
N SER A 440 -36.41 16.88 -22.26
CA SER A 440 -36.68 16.92 -23.71
C SER A 440 -35.51 16.46 -24.58
N LYS A 441 -34.27 16.70 -24.14
CA LYS A 441 -33.05 16.54 -24.96
C LYS A 441 -32.03 15.57 -24.34
N GLY A 442 -32.42 14.72 -23.40
CA GLY A 442 -31.57 13.67 -22.82
C GLY A 442 -30.80 12.82 -23.86
N PRO A 443 -31.43 12.34 -24.95
CA PRO A 443 -30.72 11.62 -26.01
C PRO A 443 -29.68 12.47 -26.77
N LYS A 444 -29.88 13.79 -26.87
CA LYS A 444 -28.93 14.70 -27.54
C LYS A 444 -27.61 14.82 -26.77
N LEU A 445 -27.59 14.58 -25.46
CA LEU A 445 -26.35 14.57 -24.67
C LEU A 445 -25.44 13.41 -25.05
N TRP A 446 -26.01 12.24 -25.37
CA TRP A 446 -25.22 11.07 -25.82
C TRP A 446 -24.65 11.27 -27.23
N ASP A 447 -25.40 11.93 -28.10
CA ASP A 447 -24.93 12.33 -29.44
C ASP A 447 -23.81 13.37 -29.33
N ALA A 448 -23.99 14.39 -28.47
CA ALA A 448 -22.94 15.37 -28.14
C ALA A 448 -21.67 14.70 -27.59
N LEU A 449 -21.82 13.75 -26.65
CA LEU A 449 -20.71 12.99 -26.09
C LEU A 449 -19.95 12.20 -27.17
N SER A 450 -20.69 11.54 -28.08
CA SER A 450 -20.10 10.78 -29.18
C SER A 450 -19.31 11.69 -30.13
N LYS A 451 -19.84 12.89 -30.41
CA LYS A 451 -19.15 13.91 -31.23
C LYS A 451 -17.88 14.43 -30.57
N VAL A 452 -17.92 14.69 -29.26
CA VAL A 452 -16.72 15.05 -28.49
C VAL A 452 -15.68 13.92 -28.57
N ASP A 453 -16.09 12.66 -28.44
CA ASP A 453 -15.18 11.50 -28.51
C ASP A 453 -14.51 11.36 -29.89
N VAL A 454 -15.25 11.59 -30.98
CA VAL A 454 -14.69 11.59 -32.33
C VAL A 454 -13.65 12.69 -32.52
N ILE A 455 -13.94 13.93 -32.09
CA ILE A 455 -12.99 15.04 -32.20
C ILE A 455 -11.77 14.81 -31.30
N LEU A 456 -11.98 14.28 -30.10
CA LEU A 456 -10.91 13.95 -29.16
C LEU A 456 -9.97 12.87 -29.73
N ASP A 457 -10.51 11.86 -30.42
CA ASP A 457 -9.70 10.86 -31.12
C ASP A 457 -8.90 11.48 -32.28
N GLN A 458 -9.51 12.39 -33.04
CA GLN A 458 -8.80 13.13 -34.09
C GLN A 458 -7.64 13.96 -33.55
N VAL A 459 -7.83 14.69 -32.45
CA VAL A 459 -6.77 15.49 -31.81
C VAL A 459 -5.64 14.59 -31.29
N LYS A 460 -5.97 13.43 -30.71
CA LYS A 460 -4.97 12.45 -30.26
C LYS A 460 -4.16 11.81 -31.38
N ARG A 461 -4.67 11.78 -32.61
CA ARG A 461 -3.91 11.30 -33.77
C ARG A 461 -2.94 12.37 -34.31
N ILE A 462 -3.18 13.64 -34.00
CA ILE A 462 -2.38 14.77 -34.46
C ILE A 462 -1.28 15.13 -33.45
N SER A 463 -1.56 14.98 -32.15
CA SER A 463 -0.57 15.09 -31.06
C SER A 463 0.31 13.86 -30.97
#